data_AF-A0A6C0HQY1-F1
#
_entry.id   AF-A0A6C0HQY1-F1
#
_cell.length_a   1.000
_cell.length_b   1.000
_cell.length_c   1.000
_cell.angle_alpha   90.00
_cell.angle_beta   90.00
_cell.angle_gamma   90.00
#
_symmetry.space_group_name_H-M   'P 1'
#
loop_
_entity.id
_entity.type
_entity.pdbx_description
1 polymer ?
#
loop_
_entity_poly.entity_id
_entity_poly.type
_entity_poly.pdbx_seq_one_letter_code
_entity_poly.pdbx_strand_id
1 'polypeptide(L)'
;MTTEKNDLIYLPVSLGEAIDKLTILDIKLDKIKDHRRSDVQKEYDLLYENLKEFLVKYNDLYQSMKKVNLIIWNMMDVLRDGDISNEEYLKVCKECVEYNDIRFRVKNKINYAAKSLLKEQKSYKVNRLLIEIADNIINVEDFIRPIKYFSFFYDEIVIKHRENSSLKGAFYCDPTIVFINIECSKINSNKKYEFKNSSFDKNDINLIFEVNDEMLNKLL
;
A
#
# COMPACT_ATOMS: atom_id res chain seq x y z
N MET A 1 -17.07 46.55 5.27
CA MET A 1 -16.19 45.37 5.23
C MET A 1 -16.93 44.23 5.90
N THR A 2 -17.68 43.46 5.11
CA THR A 2 -18.26 42.20 5.57
C THR A 2 -17.11 41.21 5.69
N THR A 3 -16.78 40.81 6.91
CA THR A 3 -15.92 39.65 7.15
C THR A 3 -16.64 38.45 6.56
N GLU A 4 -16.27 38.05 5.33
CA GLU A 4 -16.70 36.77 4.77
C GLU A 4 -16.35 35.69 5.78
N LYS A 5 -17.39 35.01 6.26
CA LYS A 5 -17.26 33.92 7.20
C LYS A 5 -16.55 32.80 6.43
N ASN A 6 -15.29 32.55 6.81
CA ASN A 6 -14.53 31.47 6.19
C ASN A 6 -15.10 30.16 6.76
N ASP A 7 -15.96 29.48 6.01
CA ASP A 7 -16.66 28.24 6.41
C ASP A 7 -15.71 27.01 6.40
N LEU A 8 -14.45 27.19 6.80
CA LEU A 8 -13.47 26.11 6.94
C LEU A 8 -13.78 25.28 8.20
N ILE A 9 -13.93 23.98 8.00
CA ILE A 9 -14.14 23.00 9.07
C ILE A 9 -12.85 22.19 9.26
N TYR A 10 -12.39 22.10 10.50
CA TYR A 10 -11.24 21.29 10.86
C TYR A 10 -11.70 19.99 11.52
N LEU A 11 -11.33 18.86 10.91
CA LEU A 11 -11.63 17.52 11.42
C LEU A 11 -10.34 16.79 11.77
N PRO A 12 -10.24 16.15 12.94
CA PRO A 12 -9.10 15.31 13.26
C PRO A 12 -9.15 14.05 12.37
N VAL A 13 -8.06 13.79 11.67
CA VAL A 13 -7.89 12.60 10.81
C VAL A 13 -6.53 11.95 11.06
N SER A 14 -6.40 10.69 10.67
CA SER A 14 -5.10 10.00 10.70
C SER A 14 -4.15 10.57 9.63
N LEU A 15 -2.83 10.42 9.79
CA LEU A 15 -1.88 10.88 8.77
C LEU A 15 -2.10 10.15 7.43
N GLY A 16 -2.41 8.86 7.47
CA GLY A 16 -2.72 8.07 6.28
C GLY A 16 -3.92 8.63 5.51
N GLU A 17 -4.97 9.06 6.21
CA GLU A 17 -6.14 9.68 5.59
C GLU A 17 -5.82 11.05 4.97
N ALA A 18 -5.00 11.86 5.65
CA ALA A 18 -4.56 13.14 5.14
C ALA A 18 -3.69 13.00 3.88
N ILE A 19 -2.75 12.04 3.88
CA ILE A 19 -1.92 11.73 2.71
C ILE A 19 -2.76 11.17 1.56
N ASP A 20 -3.70 10.26 1.82
CA ASP A 20 -4.63 9.75 0.81
C ASP A 20 -5.36 10.89 0.09
N LYS A 21 -5.97 11.80 0.86
CA LYS A 21 -6.62 12.99 0.32
C LYS A 21 -5.67 13.87 -0.51
N LEU A 22 -4.45 14.12 -0.01
CA LEU A 22 -3.47 14.93 -0.73
C LEU A 22 -3.09 14.30 -2.08
N THR A 23 -2.86 12.99 -2.12
CA THR A 23 -2.50 12.30 -3.37
C THR A 23 -3.64 12.31 -4.41
N ILE A 24 -4.90 12.26 -3.98
CA ILE A 24 -6.05 12.42 -4.89
C ILE A 24 -6.08 13.84 -5.47
N LEU A 25 -5.82 14.87 -4.66
CA LEU A 25 -5.73 16.25 -5.13
C LEU A 25 -4.56 16.43 -6.09
N ASP A 26 -3.41 15.83 -5.80
CA ASP A 26 -2.23 15.80 -6.68
C ASP A 26 -2.58 15.23 -8.07
N ILE A 27 -3.22 14.05 -8.11
CA ILE A 27 -3.70 13.45 -9.37
C ILE A 27 -4.70 14.37 -10.09
N LYS A 28 -5.60 15.03 -9.36
CA LYS A 28 -6.56 15.96 -9.96
C LYS A 28 -5.87 17.18 -10.58
N LEU A 29 -4.80 17.70 -9.98
CA LEU A 29 -3.99 18.79 -10.58
C LEU A 29 -3.34 18.37 -11.90
N ASP A 30 -2.97 17.09 -11.99
CA ASP A 30 -2.42 16.48 -13.19
C ASP A 30 -3.47 16.20 -14.27
N LYS A 31 -4.70 15.81 -13.89
CA LYS A 31 -5.76 15.39 -14.83
C LYS A 31 -6.71 16.52 -15.26
N ILE A 32 -7.02 17.46 -14.37
CA ILE A 32 -7.97 18.55 -14.64
C ILE A 32 -7.22 19.73 -15.24
N LYS A 33 -7.58 20.15 -16.46
CA LYS A 33 -6.91 21.21 -17.22
C LYS A 33 -7.75 22.48 -17.45
N ASP A 34 -9.01 22.46 -17.02
CA ASP A 34 -9.91 23.61 -17.11
C ASP A 34 -9.91 24.44 -15.82
N HIS A 35 -10.80 25.45 -15.75
CA HIS A 35 -10.92 26.39 -14.64
C HIS A 35 -11.08 25.72 -13.26
N ARG A 36 -11.66 24.51 -13.18
CA ARG A 36 -11.82 23.74 -11.94
C ARG A 36 -10.49 23.41 -11.26
N ARG A 37 -9.39 23.36 -12.04
CA ARG A 37 -8.04 23.12 -11.50
C ARG A 37 -7.65 24.16 -10.44
N SER A 38 -8.14 25.39 -10.56
CA SER A 38 -7.83 26.46 -9.59
C SER A 38 -8.37 26.16 -8.20
N ASP A 39 -9.55 25.53 -8.09
CA ASP A 39 -10.12 25.14 -6.80
C ASP A 39 -9.42 23.92 -6.20
N VAL A 40 -9.03 22.95 -7.04
CA VAL A 40 -8.18 21.83 -6.60
C VAL A 40 -6.84 22.33 -6.07
N GLN A 41 -6.23 23.34 -6.72
CA GLN A 41 -4.95 23.90 -6.29
C GLN A 41 -5.05 24.53 -4.90
N LYS A 42 -6.11 25.32 -4.65
CA LYS A 42 -6.35 25.90 -3.33
C LYS A 42 -6.45 24.83 -2.24
N GLU A 43 -7.21 23.76 -2.49
CA GLU A 43 -7.36 22.66 -1.52
C GLU A 43 -6.05 21.89 -1.31
N TYR A 44 -5.30 21.64 -2.39
CA TYR A 44 -3.99 21.00 -2.33
C TYR A 44 -3.01 21.82 -1.50
N ASP A 45 -2.87 23.12 -1.76
CA ASP A 45 -1.90 24.00 -1.09
C ASP A 45 -2.16 24.05 0.42
N LEU A 46 -3.44 24.19 0.82
CA LEU A 46 -3.82 24.18 2.23
C LEU A 46 -3.43 22.87 2.95
N LEU A 47 -3.59 21.73 2.28
CA LEU A 47 -3.25 20.43 2.86
C LEU A 47 -1.74 20.16 2.80
N TYR A 48 -1.07 20.54 1.71
CA TYR A 48 0.36 20.36 1.48
C TYR A 48 1.19 21.09 2.54
N GLU A 49 0.85 22.33 2.86
CA GLU A 49 1.58 23.10 3.87
C GLU A 49 1.60 22.40 5.24
N ASN A 50 0.54 21.68 5.59
CA ASN A 50 0.44 20.92 6.84
C ASN A 50 1.12 19.54 6.76
N LEU A 51 1.42 19.04 5.55
CA LEU A 51 1.90 17.68 5.34
C LEU A 51 3.35 17.57 4.83
N LYS A 52 3.94 18.65 4.30
CA LYS A 52 5.21 18.63 3.57
C LYS A 52 6.36 17.88 4.26
N GLU A 53 6.52 18.02 5.57
CA GLU A 53 7.56 17.30 6.33
C GLU A 53 7.31 15.78 6.36
N PHE A 54 6.05 15.38 6.47
CA PHE A 54 5.66 13.96 6.43
C PHE A 54 5.82 13.37 5.03
N LEU A 55 5.67 14.18 3.98
CA LEU A 55 5.90 13.73 2.60
C LEU A 55 7.37 13.37 2.38
N VAL A 56 8.29 14.20 2.90
CA VAL A 56 9.73 13.90 2.86
C VAL A 56 10.04 12.65 3.68
N LYS A 57 9.50 12.57 4.89
CA LYS A 57 9.78 11.46 5.82
C LYS A 57 9.21 10.11 5.35
N TYR A 58 8.05 10.10 4.70
CA TYR A 58 7.34 8.90 4.26
C TYR A 58 7.18 8.86 2.74
N ASN A 59 8.17 9.38 1.99
CA ASN A 59 8.10 9.54 0.54
C ASN A 59 7.71 8.26 -0.18
N ASP A 60 8.33 7.12 0.16
CA ASP A 60 8.01 5.83 -0.50
C ASP A 60 6.53 5.47 -0.35
N LEU A 61 5.97 5.64 0.85
CA LEU A 61 4.55 5.37 1.11
C LEU A 61 3.64 6.41 0.45
N TYR A 62 4.06 7.67 0.34
CA TYR A 62 3.35 8.68 -0.44
C TYR A 62 3.29 8.29 -1.92
N GLN A 63 4.41 7.87 -2.51
CA GLN A 63 4.46 7.44 -3.90
C GLN A 63 3.61 6.19 -4.14
N SER A 64 3.68 5.19 -3.26
CA SER A 64 2.78 4.03 -3.32
C SER A 64 1.31 4.45 -3.22
N MET A 65 0.95 5.38 -2.33
CA MET A 65 -0.42 5.90 -2.22
C MET A 65 -0.87 6.59 -3.51
N LYS A 66 -0.04 7.47 -4.08
CA LYS A 66 -0.34 8.16 -5.34
C LYS A 66 -0.50 7.17 -6.50
N LYS A 67 0.37 6.16 -6.60
CA LYS A 67 0.26 5.08 -7.61
C LYS A 67 -1.07 4.33 -7.47
N VAL A 68 -1.44 3.90 -6.26
CA VAL A 68 -2.70 3.18 -6.00
C VAL A 68 -3.91 4.05 -6.35
N ASN A 69 -3.95 5.31 -5.90
CA ASN A 69 -5.04 6.22 -6.25
C ASN A 69 -5.12 6.51 -7.75
N LEU A 70 -4.00 6.58 -8.46
CA LEU A 70 -3.99 6.76 -9.91
C LEU A 70 -4.53 5.51 -10.64
N ILE A 71 -4.21 4.31 -10.17
CA ILE A 71 -4.76 3.07 -10.72
C ILE A 71 -6.28 3.04 -10.53
N ILE A 72 -6.77 3.34 -9.32
CA ILE A 72 -8.21 3.45 -9.05
C ILE A 72 -8.86 4.52 -9.93
N TRP A 73 -8.22 5.69 -10.08
CA TRP A 73 -8.72 6.75 -10.96
C TRP A 73 -8.91 6.27 -12.39
N ASN A 74 -7.89 5.64 -12.98
CA ASN A 74 -7.95 5.14 -14.35
C ASN A 74 -9.02 4.03 -14.51
N MET A 75 -9.17 3.14 -13.51
CA MET A 75 -10.25 2.14 -13.50
C MET A 75 -11.63 2.81 -13.47
N MET A 76 -11.80 3.86 -12.66
CA MET A 76 -13.05 4.62 -12.57
C MET A 76 -13.37 5.37 -13.87
N ASP A 77 -12.36 5.90 -14.57
CA ASP A 77 -12.54 6.51 -15.89
C ASP A 77 -13.06 5.47 -16.90
N VAL A 78 -12.41 4.30 -16.98
CA VAL A 78 -12.86 3.17 -17.83
C VAL A 78 -14.30 2.74 -17.51
N LEU A 79 -14.65 2.63 -16.23
CA LEU A 79 -16.00 2.27 -15.81
C LEU A 79 -17.07 3.34 -16.12
N ARG A 80 -16.67 4.61 -16.26
CA ARG A 80 -17.58 5.74 -16.56
C ARG A 80 -17.81 5.93 -18.05
N ASP A 81 -16.77 5.72 -18.86
CA ASP A 81 -16.87 5.85 -20.32
C ASP A 81 -17.83 4.79 -20.89
N GLY A 82 -17.88 3.61 -20.28
CA GLY A 82 -18.88 2.58 -20.61
C GLY A 82 -18.64 1.84 -21.92
N ASP A 83 -17.54 2.12 -22.62
CA ASP A 83 -17.16 1.55 -23.91
C ASP A 83 -16.52 0.14 -23.80
N ILE A 84 -16.90 -0.64 -22.78
CA ILE A 84 -16.35 -1.98 -22.51
C ILE A 84 -17.47 -3.04 -22.41
N SER A 85 -17.10 -4.30 -22.61
CA SER A 85 -18.04 -5.41 -22.47
C SER A 85 -18.50 -5.59 -21.01
N ASN A 86 -19.65 -6.24 -20.80
CA ASN A 86 -20.15 -6.56 -19.44
C ASN A 86 -19.17 -7.43 -18.64
N GLU A 87 -18.46 -8.36 -19.30
CA GLU A 87 -17.46 -9.21 -18.64
C GLU A 87 -16.26 -8.39 -18.17
N GLU A 88 -15.79 -7.47 -19.01
CA GLU A 88 -14.70 -6.56 -18.68
C GLU A 88 -15.12 -5.58 -17.58
N TYR A 89 -16.34 -5.05 -17.65
CA TYR A 89 -16.89 -4.17 -16.61
C TYR A 89 -16.90 -4.86 -15.24
N LEU A 90 -17.35 -6.12 -15.18
CA LEU A 90 -17.35 -6.89 -13.95
C LEU A 90 -15.93 -7.17 -13.45
N LYS A 91 -14.98 -7.43 -14.36
CA LYS A 91 -13.56 -7.61 -14.02
C LYS A 91 -12.97 -6.33 -13.42
N VAL A 92 -13.14 -5.18 -14.07
CA VAL A 92 -12.64 -3.89 -13.60
C VAL A 92 -13.28 -3.50 -12.26
N CYS A 93 -14.58 -3.78 -12.07
CA CYS A 93 -15.24 -3.59 -10.77
C CYS A 93 -14.56 -4.40 -9.65
N LYS A 94 -14.27 -5.68 -9.90
CA LYS A 94 -13.59 -6.55 -8.92
C LYS A 94 -12.19 -6.06 -8.61
N GLU A 95 -11.43 -5.67 -9.63
CA GLU A 95 -10.09 -5.09 -9.45
C GLU A 95 -10.15 -3.77 -8.67
N CYS A 96 -11.12 -2.90 -8.95
CA CYS A 96 -11.30 -1.64 -8.23
C CYS A 96 -11.56 -1.87 -6.72
N VAL A 97 -12.35 -2.89 -6.36
CA VAL A 97 -12.54 -3.31 -4.96
C VAL A 97 -11.21 -3.76 -4.33
N GLU A 98 -10.41 -4.56 -5.03
CA GLU A 98 -9.10 -5.01 -4.56
C GLU A 98 -8.14 -3.84 -4.36
N TYR A 99 -8.07 -2.89 -5.30
CA TYR A 99 -7.20 -1.71 -5.15
C TYR A 99 -7.67 -0.76 -4.04
N ASN A 100 -8.97 -0.69 -3.77
CA ASN A 100 -9.47 0.01 -2.59
C ASN A 100 -9.04 -0.67 -1.28
N ASP A 101 -8.85 -1.99 -1.28
CA ASP A 101 -8.24 -2.71 -0.17
C ASP A 101 -6.76 -2.43 -0.03
N ILE A 102 -6.02 -2.42 -1.14
CA ILE A 102 -4.62 -2.00 -1.17
C ILE A 102 -4.46 -0.59 -0.60
N ARG A 103 -5.28 0.37 -1.03
CA ARG A 103 -5.26 1.77 -0.57
C ARG A 103 -5.37 1.88 0.95
N PHE A 104 -6.29 1.13 1.54
CA PHE A 104 -6.43 1.05 3.00
C PHE A 104 -5.15 0.52 3.67
N ARG A 105 -4.53 -0.53 3.12
CA ARG A 105 -3.29 -1.07 3.70
C ARG A 105 -2.14 -0.07 3.62
N VAL A 106 -2.03 0.70 2.54
CA VAL A 106 -1.06 1.80 2.45
C VAL A 106 -1.33 2.86 3.54
N LYS A 107 -2.60 3.29 3.72
CA LYS A 107 -2.98 4.22 4.80
C LYS A 107 -2.58 3.68 6.18
N ASN A 108 -2.84 2.39 6.41
CA ASN A 108 -2.50 1.76 7.68
C ASN A 108 -0.99 1.74 7.91
N LYS A 109 -0.17 1.41 6.89
CA LYS A 109 1.29 1.47 6.98
C LYS A 109 1.80 2.86 7.36
N ILE A 110 1.27 3.91 6.72
CA ILE A 110 1.57 5.32 7.07
C ILE A 110 1.23 5.59 8.54
N ASN A 111 0.04 5.17 8.97
CA ASN A 111 -0.43 5.39 10.34
C ASN A 111 0.46 4.72 11.39
N TYR A 112 0.96 3.51 11.13
CA TYR A 112 1.89 2.82 12.03
C TYR A 112 3.28 3.45 12.00
N ALA A 113 3.83 3.75 10.82
CA ALA A 113 5.13 4.40 10.68
C ALA A 113 5.16 5.81 11.33
N ALA A 114 4.03 6.51 11.34
CA ALA A 114 3.87 7.80 11.99
C ALA A 114 3.37 7.74 13.43
N LYS A 115 3.10 6.55 13.96
CA LYS A 115 2.46 6.37 15.27
C LYS A 115 1.21 7.24 15.43
N SER A 116 0.41 7.33 14.37
CA SER A 116 -0.80 8.16 14.33
C SER A 116 -1.75 7.80 15.47
N LEU A 117 -2.33 8.83 16.08
CA LEU A 117 -3.33 8.68 17.14
C LEU A 117 -4.58 7.98 16.63
N LEU A 118 -5.06 8.39 15.46
CA LEU A 118 -6.19 7.78 14.76
C LEU A 118 -5.70 6.76 13.75
N LYS A 119 -6.47 5.68 13.56
CA LYS A 119 -6.24 4.66 12.52
C LYS A 119 -7.59 4.16 12.02
N GLU A 120 -7.84 4.27 10.72
CA GLU A 120 -9.03 3.69 10.09
C GLU A 120 -9.08 2.17 10.32
N GLN A 121 -10.28 1.60 10.48
CA GLN A 121 -10.49 0.16 10.68
C GLN A 121 -11.37 -0.41 9.56
N LYS A 122 -11.12 -1.67 9.19
CA LYS A 122 -11.99 -2.46 8.30
C LYS A 122 -12.60 -3.64 9.04
N SER A 123 -13.77 -4.09 8.58
CA SER A 123 -14.56 -5.16 9.21
C SER A 123 -14.43 -6.53 8.53
N TYR A 124 -13.45 -6.73 7.65
CA TYR A 124 -13.37 -7.94 6.82
C TYR A 124 -12.46 -9.02 7.41
N LYS A 125 -12.60 -10.23 6.87
CA LYS A 125 -11.79 -11.41 7.24
C LYS A 125 -10.32 -11.17 6.87
N VAL A 126 -9.42 -11.47 7.80
CA VAL A 126 -7.96 -11.41 7.57
C VAL A 126 -7.56 -12.35 6.44
N ASN A 127 -7.00 -11.78 5.37
CA ASN A 127 -6.33 -12.51 4.30
C ASN A 127 -4.85 -12.67 4.66
N ARG A 128 -4.38 -13.92 4.81
CA ARG A 128 -3.03 -14.23 5.30
C ARG A 128 -2.15 -14.89 4.24
N LEU A 129 -0.92 -14.38 4.11
CA LEU A 129 0.17 -15.04 3.40
C LEU A 129 1.15 -15.68 4.39
N LEU A 130 1.58 -16.90 4.12
CA LEU A 130 2.63 -17.58 4.87
C LEU A 130 3.90 -17.66 4.01
N ILE A 131 5.04 -17.24 4.56
CA ILE A 131 6.35 -17.37 3.93
C ILE A 131 7.23 -18.18 4.86
N GLU A 132 7.68 -19.35 4.41
CA GLU A 132 8.60 -20.21 5.17
C GLU A 132 10.00 -20.08 4.58
N ILE A 133 10.94 -19.63 5.40
CA ILE A 133 12.33 -19.37 5.01
C ILE A 133 13.26 -20.31 5.79
N ALA A 134 14.14 -21.00 5.07
CA ALA A 134 15.22 -21.80 5.66
C ALA A 134 16.29 -20.94 6.35
N ASP A 135 17.07 -21.55 7.24
CA ASP A 135 17.89 -20.84 8.23
C ASP A 135 19.10 -20.10 7.65
N ASN A 136 19.54 -20.49 6.45
CA ASN A 136 20.84 -20.09 5.89
C ASN A 136 20.72 -19.25 4.61
N ILE A 137 19.75 -18.32 4.54
CA ILE A 137 19.65 -17.43 3.37
C ILE A 137 20.80 -16.44 3.35
N ILE A 138 21.58 -16.48 2.27
CA ILE A 138 22.74 -15.60 2.04
C ILE A 138 22.28 -14.19 1.64
N ASN A 139 21.32 -14.09 0.71
CA ASN A 139 20.88 -12.82 0.12
C ASN A 139 19.50 -12.39 0.62
N VAL A 140 19.49 -11.81 1.82
CA VAL A 140 18.25 -11.43 2.50
C VAL A 140 17.59 -10.18 1.88
N GLU A 141 18.38 -9.32 1.25
CA GLU A 141 17.89 -8.08 0.63
C GLU A 141 16.95 -8.33 -0.55
N ASP A 142 17.18 -9.41 -1.31
CA ASP A 142 16.36 -9.77 -2.48
C ASP A 142 14.92 -10.15 -2.11
N PHE A 143 14.67 -10.56 -0.85
CA PHE A 143 13.33 -10.82 -0.33
C PHE A 143 12.55 -9.56 -0.01
N ILE A 144 13.23 -8.42 0.20
CA ILE A 144 12.59 -7.22 0.74
C ILE A 144 11.53 -6.69 -0.23
N ARG A 145 11.87 -6.53 -1.51
CA ARG A 145 10.94 -5.95 -2.50
C ARG A 145 9.72 -6.85 -2.73
N PRO A 146 9.85 -8.17 -2.98
CA PRO A 146 8.69 -9.05 -3.12
C PRO A 146 7.80 -9.07 -1.88
N ILE A 147 8.37 -9.15 -0.66
CA ILE A 147 7.57 -9.15 0.57
C ILE A 147 6.86 -7.80 0.77
N LYS A 148 7.53 -6.67 0.52
CA LYS A 148 6.90 -5.34 0.54
C LYS A 148 5.73 -5.29 -0.46
N TYR A 149 5.92 -5.79 -1.67
CA TYR A 149 4.87 -5.87 -2.68
C TYR A 149 3.66 -6.66 -2.18
N PHE A 150 3.86 -7.88 -1.68
CA PHE A 150 2.75 -8.69 -1.13
C PHE A 150 2.08 -8.06 0.09
N SER A 151 2.79 -7.23 0.86
CA SER A 151 2.23 -6.56 2.04
C SER A 151 1.14 -5.54 1.69
N PHE A 152 0.95 -5.21 0.41
CA PHE A 152 -0.18 -4.43 -0.09
C PHE A 152 -1.43 -5.27 -0.35
N PHE A 153 -1.31 -6.58 -0.55
CA PHE A 153 -2.41 -7.48 -0.94
C PHE A 153 -2.94 -8.33 0.21
N TYR A 154 -2.14 -8.54 1.24
CA TYR A 154 -2.48 -9.35 2.41
C TYR A 154 -2.62 -8.49 3.65
N ASP A 155 -3.55 -8.86 4.53
CA ASP A 155 -3.77 -8.18 5.81
C ASP A 155 -2.73 -8.62 6.84
N GLU A 156 -2.20 -9.83 6.69
CA GLU A 156 -1.12 -10.38 7.51
C GLU A 156 -0.17 -11.24 6.66
N ILE A 157 1.13 -10.99 6.77
CA ILE A 157 2.19 -11.85 6.23
C ILE A 157 2.93 -12.44 7.41
N VAL A 158 2.83 -13.75 7.55
CA VAL A 158 3.55 -14.49 8.57
C VAL A 158 4.83 -15.05 7.96
N ILE A 159 5.97 -14.62 8.48
CA ILE A 159 7.29 -15.13 8.08
C ILE A 159 7.77 -16.10 9.15
N LYS A 160 7.81 -17.39 8.81
CA LYS A 160 8.40 -18.45 9.65
C LYS A 160 9.91 -18.51 9.43
N HIS A 161 10.66 -18.47 10.52
CA HIS A 161 12.12 -18.55 10.56
C HIS A 161 12.58 -19.30 11.83
N ARG A 162 13.79 -19.88 11.90
CA ARG A 162 14.32 -20.43 13.18
C ARG A 162 15.15 -19.44 14.00
N GLU A 163 16.03 -18.68 13.36
CA GLU A 163 16.93 -17.73 14.04
C GLU A 163 16.57 -16.28 13.76
N ASN A 164 16.98 -15.32 14.61
CA ASN A 164 16.68 -13.90 14.45
C ASN A 164 16.97 -13.39 13.04
N SER A 165 15.94 -13.36 12.20
CA SER A 165 16.08 -13.03 10.78
C SER A 165 16.51 -11.58 10.63
N SER A 166 17.55 -11.34 9.83
CA SER A 166 17.96 -10.00 9.41
C SER A 166 16.84 -9.25 8.65
N LEU A 167 15.81 -9.95 8.13
CA LEU A 167 14.61 -9.33 7.57
C LEU A 167 13.82 -8.51 8.59
N LYS A 168 13.88 -8.85 9.89
CA LYS A 168 13.11 -8.13 10.92
C LYS A 168 13.39 -6.64 10.89
N GLY A 169 14.66 -6.26 10.67
CA GLY A 169 15.07 -4.86 10.57
C GLY A 169 14.46 -4.14 9.37
N ALA A 170 14.27 -4.82 8.24
CA ALA A 170 13.70 -4.23 7.02
C ALA A 170 12.20 -3.91 7.14
N PHE A 171 11.50 -4.55 8.09
CA PHE A 171 10.04 -4.51 8.22
C PHE A 171 9.55 -4.05 9.59
N TYR A 172 10.41 -3.49 10.43
CA TYR A 172 10.07 -3.13 11.82
C TYR A 172 8.90 -2.13 11.97
N CYS A 173 8.63 -1.33 10.94
CA CYS A 173 7.51 -0.38 10.90
C CYS A 173 6.29 -0.89 10.13
N ASP A 174 6.34 -2.09 9.54
CA ASP A 174 5.24 -2.62 8.76
C ASP A 174 4.32 -3.49 9.64
N PRO A 175 3.11 -3.02 9.99
CA PRO A 175 2.20 -3.76 10.85
C PRO A 175 1.65 -5.03 10.22
N THR A 176 1.79 -5.19 8.90
CA THR A 176 1.31 -6.36 8.17
C THR A 176 2.22 -7.58 8.38
N ILE A 177 3.48 -7.39 8.79
CA ILE A 177 4.48 -8.46 8.77
C ILE A 177 4.76 -8.95 10.19
N VAL A 178 4.53 -10.25 10.40
CA VAL A 178 4.69 -10.94 11.68
C VAL A 178 5.74 -12.03 11.53
N PHE A 179 6.74 -12.01 12.40
CA PHE A 179 7.78 -13.03 12.45
C PHE A 179 7.50 -14.03 13.56
N ILE A 180 7.60 -15.33 13.23
CA ILE A 180 7.37 -16.41 14.19
C ILE A 180 8.43 -17.50 14.06
N ASN A 181 8.63 -18.25 15.15
CA ASN A 181 9.51 -19.41 15.13
C ASN A 181 8.87 -20.57 14.35
N ILE A 182 9.67 -21.31 13.57
CA ILE A 182 9.22 -22.43 12.74
C ILE A 182 8.52 -23.54 13.56
N GLU A 183 8.89 -23.68 14.83
CA GLU A 183 8.34 -24.68 15.76
C GLU A 183 6.88 -24.40 16.15
N CYS A 184 6.34 -23.21 15.81
CA CYS A 184 4.92 -22.92 15.96
C CYS A 184 4.05 -23.80 15.05
N SER A 185 2.87 -24.16 15.57
CA SER A 185 1.86 -25.02 14.94
C SER A 185 1.46 -24.61 13.50
N LYS A 186 0.68 -25.48 12.84
CA LYS A 186 0.09 -25.16 11.52
C LYS A 186 -0.64 -23.82 11.58
N ILE A 187 -0.35 -22.96 10.60
CA ILE A 187 -1.00 -21.65 10.44
C ILE A 187 -1.89 -21.74 9.23
N ASN A 188 -3.17 -21.41 9.40
CA ASN A 188 -4.09 -21.29 8.29
C ASN A 188 -3.70 -20.05 7.47
N SER A 189 -3.42 -20.24 6.18
CA SER A 189 -3.06 -19.18 5.24
C SER A 189 -3.82 -19.35 3.92
N ASN A 190 -4.07 -18.23 3.25
CA ASN A 190 -4.71 -18.20 1.93
C ASN A 190 -3.71 -18.54 0.82
N LYS A 191 -2.44 -18.16 0.98
CA LYS A 191 -1.33 -18.51 0.08
C LYS A 191 -0.09 -18.86 0.91
N LYS A 192 0.80 -19.67 0.35
CA LYS A 192 2.04 -20.09 0.99
C LYS A 192 3.19 -20.07 -0.01
N TYR A 193 4.35 -19.54 0.39
CA TYR A 193 5.62 -19.68 -0.30
C TYR A 193 6.63 -20.40 0.60
N GLU A 194 7.42 -21.31 0.02
CA GLU A 194 8.39 -22.14 0.73
C GLU A 194 9.78 -21.99 0.11
N PHE A 195 10.75 -21.55 0.91
CA PHE A 195 12.14 -21.38 0.55
C PHE A 195 12.99 -22.40 1.31
N LYS A 196 13.07 -23.63 0.78
CA LYS A 196 13.68 -24.80 1.46
C LYS A 196 15.21 -24.89 1.37
N ASN A 197 15.81 -24.23 0.38
CA ASN A 197 17.25 -24.27 0.12
C ASN A 197 17.95 -23.04 0.73
N SER A 198 19.25 -23.11 0.94
CA SER A 198 20.04 -22.02 1.55
C SER A 198 20.58 -21.01 0.53
N SER A 199 20.68 -21.39 -0.75
CA SER A 199 21.18 -20.54 -1.82
C SER A 199 20.06 -20.27 -2.81
N PHE A 200 19.48 -19.08 -2.73
CA PHE A 200 18.60 -18.52 -3.76
C PHE A 200 19.23 -17.24 -4.27
N ASP A 201 19.31 -17.09 -5.58
CA ASP A 201 19.57 -15.79 -6.17
C ASP A 201 18.26 -15.00 -6.37
N LYS A 202 18.38 -13.74 -6.80
CA LYS A 202 17.21 -12.88 -7.06
C LYS A 202 16.22 -13.51 -8.05
N ASN A 203 16.68 -14.24 -9.05
CA ASN A 203 15.82 -14.85 -10.06
C ASN A 203 15.04 -16.03 -9.47
N ASP A 204 15.68 -16.87 -8.67
CA ASP A 204 15.01 -17.96 -7.96
C ASP A 204 13.92 -17.41 -7.04
N ILE A 205 14.23 -16.33 -6.30
CA ILE A 205 13.29 -15.68 -5.39
C ILE A 205 12.09 -15.13 -6.15
N ASN A 206 12.34 -14.39 -7.22
CA ASN A 206 11.29 -13.83 -8.06
C ASN A 206 10.43 -14.92 -8.72
N LEU A 207 11.04 -16.02 -9.15
CA LEU A 207 10.34 -17.16 -9.73
C LEU A 207 9.41 -17.81 -8.70
N ILE A 208 9.89 -18.07 -7.48
CA ILE A 208 9.08 -18.66 -6.40
C ILE A 208 7.94 -17.72 -6.00
N PHE A 209 8.21 -16.42 -5.89
CA PHE A 209 7.18 -15.43 -5.58
C PHE A 209 6.22 -15.17 -6.75
N GLU A 210 6.53 -15.62 -7.97
CA GLU A 210 5.78 -15.35 -9.19
C GLU A 210 5.70 -13.84 -9.49
N VAL A 211 6.82 -13.13 -9.32
CA VAL A 211 6.93 -11.68 -9.53
C VAL A 211 8.02 -11.32 -10.54
N ASN A 212 7.89 -10.16 -11.16
CA ASN A 212 8.93 -9.55 -11.99
C ASN A 212 9.07 -8.06 -11.64
N ASP A 213 10.12 -7.40 -12.16
CA ASP A 213 10.39 -5.99 -11.82
C ASP A 213 9.27 -5.04 -12.26
N GLU A 214 8.54 -5.33 -13.35
CA GLU A 214 7.39 -4.53 -13.79
C GLU A 214 6.24 -4.56 -12.77
N MET A 215 5.89 -5.76 -12.29
CA MET A 215 4.87 -5.95 -11.25
C MET A 215 5.26 -5.24 -9.96
N LEU A 216 6.53 -5.38 -9.53
CA LEU A 216 7.02 -4.75 -8.32
C LEU A 216 6.94 -3.21 -8.41
N ASN A 217 7.36 -2.63 -9.54
CA ASN A 217 7.39 -1.19 -9.76
C ASN A 217 5.99 -0.55 -9.86
N LYS A 218 4.96 -1.36 -10.15
CA LYS A 218 3.56 -0.90 -10.22
C LYS A 218 3.08 -0.29 -8.90
N LEU A 219 3.59 -0.78 -7.76
CA LEU A 219 3.16 -0.36 -6.42
C LEU A 219 4.29 0.16 -5.52
N LEU A 220 5.53 -0.35 -5.68
CA LEU A 220 6.74 0.19 -5.03
C LEU A 220 7.24 1.37 -5.84
#